data_AF-A0A401Q8J4-F1
#
_entry.id   AF-A0A401Q8J4-F1
#
_cell.length_a   1.000
_cell.length_b   1.000
_cell.length_c   1.000
_cell.angle_alpha   90.00
_cell.angle_beta   90.00
_cell.angle_gamma   90.00
#
_symmetry.space_group_name_H-M   'P 1'
#
loop_
_entity.id
_entity.type
_entity.pdbx_description
1 polymer ?
#
loop_
_entity_poly.entity_id
_entity_poly.type
_entity_poly.pdbx_seq_one_letter_code
_entity_poly.pdbx_strand_id
1 'polypeptide(L)'
;VENTADEFALYVVHESGERTKLKDSEYPLISRILHGPCEKIARIFLMEKDLGEEITYDVAQYIKFEMPVLDSFVEKLKEEEEREINKLTTKYSALRSMIHQQLEDLTETEDTI
;
A
#
# COMPACT_ATOMS: atom_id res chain seq x y z
N VAL A 1 21.84 -11.40 29.40
CA VAL A 1 21.38 -10.46 28.36
C VAL A 1 22.20 -9.20 28.55
N GLU A 2 22.93 -8.78 27.53
CA GLU A 2 23.80 -7.59 27.58
C GLU A 2 23.01 -6.31 27.25
N ASN A 3 21.98 -6.45 26.43
CA ASN A 3 21.04 -5.41 26.01
C ASN A 3 20.09 -4.99 27.14
N THR A 4 19.72 -3.71 27.17
CA THR A 4 18.81 -3.15 28.19
C THR A 4 17.36 -3.54 27.90
N ALA A 5 16.51 -3.60 28.93
CA ALA A 5 15.10 -3.95 28.73
C ALA A 5 14.38 -2.97 27.77
N ASP A 6 14.83 -1.72 27.74
CA ASP A 6 14.30 -0.68 26.87
C ASP A 6 14.68 -0.86 25.39
N GLU A 7 15.58 -1.79 25.07
CA GLU A 7 15.91 -2.15 23.68
C GLU A 7 14.94 -3.19 23.10
N PHE A 8 14.06 -3.75 23.93
CA PHE A 8 13.09 -4.76 23.51
C PHE A 8 11.65 -4.23 23.53
N ALA A 9 10.80 -4.83 22.71
CA ALA A 9 9.36 -4.65 22.77
C ALA A 9 8.62 -5.95 22.42
N LEU A 10 7.35 -6.01 22.80
CA LEU A 10 6.47 -7.08 22.39
C LEU A 10 5.88 -6.78 21.02
N TYR A 11 5.81 -7.79 20.17
CA TYR A 11 5.24 -7.72 18.83
C TYR A 11 4.24 -8.84 18.63
N VAL A 12 3.09 -8.51 18.05
CA VAL A 12 2.14 -9.50 17.52
C VAL A 12 2.56 -9.83 16.10
N VAL A 13 2.79 -11.11 15.80
CA VAL A 13 3.14 -11.62 14.47
C VAL A 13 2.06 -12.58 14.02
N HIS A 14 1.46 -12.30 12.86
CA HIS A 14 0.44 -13.13 12.24
C HIS A 14 1.04 -14.11 11.22
N GLU A 15 0.28 -15.16 10.89
CA GLU A 15 0.63 -16.13 9.82
C GLU A 15 0.82 -15.46 8.46
N SER A 16 0.11 -14.35 8.23
CA SER A 16 0.23 -13.52 7.03
C SER A 16 1.65 -12.93 6.87
N GLY A 17 2.38 -12.76 7.98
CA GLY A 17 3.61 -11.98 8.05
C GLY A 17 3.41 -10.57 8.59
N GLU A 18 2.16 -10.15 8.84
CA GLU A 18 1.85 -8.89 9.52
C GLU A 18 2.49 -8.87 10.91
N ARG A 19 3.13 -7.76 11.24
CA ARG A 19 3.84 -7.54 12.50
C ARG A 19 3.48 -6.18 13.05
N THR A 20 2.97 -6.15 14.27
CA THR A 20 2.57 -4.92 14.95
C THR A 20 3.20 -4.87 16.33
N LYS A 21 3.75 -3.72 16.71
CA LYS A 21 4.30 -3.51 18.04
C LYS A 21 3.15 -3.33 19.03
N LEU A 22 3.21 -4.07 20.13
CA LEU A 22 2.32 -3.86 21.25
C LEU A 22 2.76 -2.59 21.99
N LYS A 23 1.84 -1.64 22.15
CA LYS A 23 2.09 -0.38 22.84
C LYS A 23 2.23 -0.60 24.34
N ASP A 24 2.93 0.29 25.01
CA ASP A 24 3.14 0.21 26.46
C ASP A 24 1.83 0.32 27.28
N SER A 25 0.78 0.86 26.67
CA SER A 25 -0.57 0.95 27.25
C SER A 25 -1.44 -0.29 26.99
N GLU A 26 -0.97 -1.25 26.20
CA GLU A 26 -1.72 -2.46 25.87
C GLU A 26 -1.34 -3.63 26.78
N TYR A 27 -2.28 -4.56 26.94
CA TYR A 27 -2.11 -5.70 27.84
C TYR A 27 -1.98 -6.99 27.03
N PRO A 28 -0.84 -7.73 27.11
CA PRO A 28 -0.58 -8.89 26.26
C PRO A 28 -1.66 -9.99 26.32
N LEU A 29 -2.24 -10.22 27.50
CA LEU A 29 -3.30 -11.21 27.68
C LEU A 29 -4.62 -10.79 27.01
N ILE A 30 -4.93 -9.48 27.00
CA ILE A 30 -6.11 -8.95 26.29
C ILE A 30 -5.88 -9.05 24.79
N SER A 31 -4.69 -8.68 24.30
CA SER A 31 -4.30 -8.87 22.90
C SER A 31 -4.43 -10.35 22.49
N ARG A 32 -3.96 -11.30 23.31
CA ARG A 32 -4.12 -12.73 23.04
C ARG A 32 -5.59 -13.16 22.92
N ILE A 33 -6.48 -12.63 23.76
CA ILE A 33 -7.91 -12.93 23.67
C ILE A 33 -8.48 -12.41 22.34
N LEU A 34 -8.09 -11.21 21.92
CA LEU A 34 -8.54 -10.60 20.66
C LEU A 34 -8.09 -11.40 19.42
N HIS A 35 -6.85 -11.87 19.39
CA HIS A 35 -6.30 -12.65 18.28
C HIS A 35 -6.63 -14.16 18.33
N GLY A 36 -7.19 -14.62 19.45
CA GLY A 36 -7.58 -16.00 19.66
C GLY A 36 -6.45 -16.93 20.13
N PRO A 37 -6.81 -18.18 20.45
CA PRO A 37 -5.89 -19.12 21.11
C PRO A 37 -4.91 -19.81 20.15
N CYS A 38 -5.15 -19.75 18.83
CA CYS A 38 -4.36 -20.51 17.86
C CYS A 38 -3.03 -19.81 17.56
N GLU A 39 -1.93 -20.37 18.07
CA GLU A 39 -0.58 -19.85 17.79
C GLU A 39 -0.16 -19.99 16.31
N LYS A 40 -0.88 -20.77 15.49
CA LYS A 40 -0.63 -20.75 14.04
C LYS A 40 -1.05 -19.43 13.41
N ILE A 41 -2.10 -18.80 13.95
CA ILE A 41 -2.69 -17.56 13.40
C ILE A 41 -1.94 -16.33 13.90
N ALA A 42 -1.67 -16.25 15.21
CA ALA A 42 -1.01 -15.10 15.83
C ALA A 42 -0.16 -15.51 17.03
N ARG A 43 1.03 -14.90 17.13
CA ARG A 43 1.99 -15.12 18.22
C ARG A 43 2.48 -13.79 18.76
N ILE A 44 2.79 -13.75 20.04
CA ILE A 44 3.41 -12.59 20.68
C ILE A 44 4.88 -12.94 20.89
N PHE A 45 5.77 -12.12 20.36
CA PHE A 45 7.22 -12.28 20.45
C PHE A 45 7.85 -11.09 21.18
N LEU A 46 8.92 -11.36 21.94
CA LEU A 46 9.83 -10.33 22.41
C LEU A 46 10.91 -10.14 21.33
N MET A 47 11.07 -8.94 20.81
CA MET A 47 12.03 -8.61 19.76
C MET A 47 12.78 -7.32 20.10
N GLU A 48 14.00 -7.19 19.61
CA GLU A 48 14.74 -5.93 19.66
C GLU A 48 14.04 -4.89 18.78
N LYS A 49 14.00 -3.64 19.25
CA LYS A 49 13.26 -2.55 18.59
C LYS A 49 13.83 -2.18 17.22
N ASP A 50 15.12 -2.38 17.00
CA ASP A 50 15.83 -2.15 15.75
C ASP A 50 15.57 -3.23 14.68
N LEU A 51 15.30 -4.46 15.11
CA LEU A 51 14.94 -5.60 14.23
C LEU A 51 13.42 -5.76 14.05
N GLY A 52 12.63 -5.16 14.95
CA GLY A 52 11.17 -5.24 14.99
C GLY A 52 10.48 -4.18 14.12
N GLU A 53 10.76 -4.15 12.81
CA GLU A 53 9.99 -3.31 11.89
C GLU A 53 8.52 -3.72 11.86
N GLU A 54 7.62 -2.74 11.94
CA GLU A 54 6.19 -2.98 11.77
C GLU A 54 5.89 -3.26 10.30
N ILE A 55 5.15 -4.33 10.07
CA ILE A 55 4.78 -4.81 8.74
C ILE A 55 3.26 -4.83 8.70
N THR A 56 2.68 -4.00 7.83
CA THR A 56 1.24 -3.98 7.63
C THR A 56 0.78 -5.24 6.87
N TYR A 57 -0.50 -5.57 7.01
CA TYR A 57 -1.12 -6.66 6.26
C TYR A 57 -0.86 -6.58 4.74
N ASP A 58 -0.99 -5.38 4.15
CA ASP A 58 -0.81 -5.17 2.70
C ASP A 58 0.63 -5.40 2.24
N VAL A 59 1.61 -5.19 3.11
CA VAL A 59 3.03 -5.44 2.83
C VAL A 59 3.37 -6.92 3.06
N ALA A 60 2.76 -7.55 4.06
CA ALA A 60 3.08 -8.91 4.49
C ALA A 60 2.97 -9.96 3.38
N GLN A 61 2.00 -9.79 2.47
CA GLN A 61 1.81 -10.68 1.31
C GLN A 61 3.03 -10.71 0.37
N TYR A 62 3.85 -9.66 0.36
CA TYR A 62 4.97 -9.54 -0.56
C TYR A 62 6.27 -10.16 -0.04
N ILE A 63 6.39 -10.39 1.27
CA ILE A 63 7.61 -10.88 1.93
C ILE A 63 8.04 -12.25 1.40
N LYS A 64 7.10 -13.05 0.91
CA LYS A 64 7.35 -14.40 0.41
C LYS A 64 7.90 -14.42 -1.03
N PHE A 65 7.94 -13.28 -1.72
CA PHE A 65 8.46 -13.20 -3.09
C PHE A 65 9.95 -12.85 -3.10
N GLU A 66 10.66 -13.39 -4.08
CA GLU A 66 12.05 -13.03 -4.34
C GLU A 66 12.15 -11.61 -4.94
N MET A 67 13.27 -10.93 -4.71
CA MET A 67 13.50 -9.57 -5.22
C MET A 67 13.21 -9.40 -6.73
N PRO A 68 13.63 -10.32 -7.63
CA PRO A 68 13.32 -10.18 -9.05
C PRO A 68 11.82 -10.23 -9.36
N VAL A 69 11.04 -10.95 -8.55
CA VAL A 69 9.57 -11.01 -8.70
C VAL A 69 8.94 -9.70 -8.25
N LEU A 70 9.40 -9.14 -7.13
CA LEU A 70 8.95 -7.84 -6.65
C LEU A 70 9.27 -6.72 -7.64
N ASP A 71 10.48 -6.74 -8.21
CA ASP A 71 10.88 -5.79 -9.27
C ASP A 71 9.91 -5.86 -10.46
N SER A 72 9.52 -7.09 -10.87
CA SER A 72 8.56 -7.27 -11.95
C SER A 72 7.16 -6.74 -11.63
N PHE A 73 6.73 -6.76 -10.36
CA PHE A 73 5.46 -6.16 -9.96
C PHE A 73 5.53 -4.63 -10.06
N VAL A 74 6.62 -4.03 -9.59
CA VAL A 74 6.83 -2.59 -9.69
C VAL A 74 6.87 -2.13 -11.15
N GLU A 75 7.55 -2.88 -12.01
CA GLU A 75 7.61 -2.60 -13.45
C GLU A 75 6.22 -2.65 -14.09
N LYS A 76 5.45 -3.71 -13.85
CA LYS A 76 4.07 -3.84 -14.38
C LYS A 76 3.14 -2.74 -13.89
N LEU A 77 3.27 -2.32 -12.63
CA LEU A 77 2.48 -1.21 -12.09
C LEU A 77 2.80 0.11 -12.79
N LYS A 78 4.08 0.37 -13.09
CA LYS A 78 4.49 1.55 -13.86
C LYS A 78 3.96 1.53 -15.30
N GLU A 79 4.02 0.37 -15.96
CA GLU A 79 3.45 0.20 -17.30
C GLU A 79 1.93 0.45 -17.33
N GLU A 80 1.20 -0.03 -16.31
CA GLU A 80 -0.24 0.20 -16.19
C GLU A 80 -0.56 1.67 -15.94
N GLU A 81 0.21 2.32 -15.05
CA GLU A 81 0.07 3.75 -14.77
C GLU A 81 0.27 4.57 -16.06
N GLU A 82 1.32 4.30 -16.83
CA GLU A 82 1.58 4.98 -18.10
C GLU A 82 0.46 4.74 -19.13
N ARG A 83 -0.07 3.53 -19.19
CA ARG A 83 -1.20 3.20 -20.08
C ARG A 83 -2.44 4.01 -19.73
N GLU A 84 -2.80 4.10 -18.45
CA GLU A 84 -3.95 4.87 -18.02
C GLU A 84 -3.74 6.37 -18.21
N ILE A 85 -2.53 6.90 -17.99
CA ILE A 85 -2.19 8.30 -18.31
C ILE A 85 -2.40 8.59 -19.81
N ASN A 86 -1.89 7.74 -20.69
CA ASN A 86 -2.00 7.91 -22.14
C ASN A 86 -3.46 7.85 -22.62
N LYS A 87 -4.22 6.90 -22.09
CA LYS A 87 -5.66 6.74 -22.36
C LYS A 87 -6.44 7.97 -21.92
N LEU A 88 -6.16 8.49 -20.72
CA LEU A 88 -6.80 9.68 -20.19
C LEU A 88 -6.47 10.92 -21.03
N THR A 89 -5.19 11.10 -21.33
CA THR A 89 -4.67 12.20 -22.14
C THR A 89 -5.32 12.21 -23.53
N THR A 90 -5.38 11.06 -24.20
CA THR A 90 -6.02 10.92 -25.52
C THR A 90 -7.50 11.27 -25.46
N LYS A 91 -8.23 10.72 -24.48
CA LYS A 91 -9.67 10.96 -24.31
C LYS A 91 -9.99 12.44 -24.12
N TYR A 92 -9.28 13.10 -23.20
CA TYR A 92 -9.56 14.51 -22.91
C TYR A 92 -9.02 15.46 -23.98
N SER A 93 -7.96 15.09 -24.69
CA SER A 93 -7.48 15.87 -25.84
C SER A 93 -8.52 15.85 -26.96
N ALA A 94 -9.07 14.68 -27.29
CA ALA A 94 -10.13 14.56 -28.29
C ALA A 94 -11.38 15.36 -27.91
N LEU A 95 -11.83 15.25 -26.65
CA LEU A 95 -12.97 16.01 -26.14
C LEU A 95 -12.74 17.52 -26.22
N ARG A 96 -11.53 17.98 -25.84
CA ARG A 96 -11.16 19.38 -25.93
C ARG A 96 -11.18 19.88 -27.37
N SER A 97 -10.66 19.11 -28.33
CA SER A 97 -10.72 19.46 -29.75
C SER A 97 -12.15 19.57 -30.26
N MET A 98 -13.06 18.66 -29.86
CA MET A 98 -14.47 18.73 -30.24
C MET A 98 -15.15 20.00 -29.72
N ILE A 99 -14.87 20.39 -28.48
CA ILE A 99 -15.41 21.62 -27.89
C ILE A 99 -14.90 22.85 -28.64
N HIS A 100 -13.60 22.89 -28.96
CA HIS A 100 -13.03 24.00 -29.72
C HIS A 100 -13.63 24.12 -31.12
N GLN A 101 -13.79 23.00 -31.82
CA GLN A 101 -14.42 23.00 -33.14
C GLN A 101 -15.87 23.51 -33.09
N GLN A 102 -16.67 23.07 -32.11
CA GLN A 102 -18.03 23.58 -31.94
C GLN A 102 -18.09 25.07 -31.63
N LEU A 103 -17.12 25.60 -30.87
CA LEU A 103 -17.04 27.02 -30.58
C LEU A 103 -16.67 27.83 -31.84
N GLU A 104 -15.75 27.33 -32.66
CA GLU A 104 -15.37 27.96 -33.93
C GLU A 104 -16.56 28.01 -34.91
N ASP A 105 -17.28 26.89 -35.08
CA ASP A 105 -18.47 26.81 -35.95
C ASP A 105 -19.57 27.82 -35.53
N LEU A 106 -19.75 28.05 -34.22
CA LEU A 106 -20.70 29.04 -33.70
C LEU A 106 -20.25 30.48 -33.98
N THR A 107 -18.96 30.77 -33.92
CA THR A 107 -18.45 32.12 -34.22
C THR A 107 -18.51 32.45 -35.71
N GLU A 108 -18.23 31.48 -36.59
CA GLU A 108 -18.29 31.70 -38.06
C GLU A 108 -19.72 31.94 -38.56
N THR A 109 -20.72 31.36 -37.89
CA THR A 109 -22.13 31.54 -38.23
C THR A 109 -22.71 32.87 -37.76
N GLU A 110 -22.14 33.51 -36.73
CA GLU A 110 -22.50 34.87 -36.32
C GLU A 110 -21.91 35.95 -37.25
N ASP A 111 -20.72 35.71 -37.84
CA ASP A 111 -20.07 36.64 -38.77
C ASP A 111 -20.65 36.64 -40.19
N THR A 112 -21.50 35.65 -40.53
CA THR A 112 -22.16 35.54 -41.85
C THR A 112 -23.60 36.08 -41.90
N ILE A 113 -24.10 36.68 -40.82
CA ILE A 113 -25.43 37.32 -40.70
C ILE A 113 -25.27 38.83 -40.63
#